data_AF-A0A7X2J9C4-F1
#
_entry.id   AF-A0A7X2J9C4-F1
#
_cell.length_a   1.000
_cell.length_b   1.000
_cell.length_c   1.000
_cell.angle_alpha   90.00
_cell.angle_beta   90.00
_cell.angle_gamma   90.00
#
_symmetry.space_group_name_H-M   'P 1'
#
loop_
_entity.id
_entity.type
_entity.pdbx_description
1 polymer ?
#
loop_
_entity_poly.entity_id
_entity_poly.type
_entity_poly.pdbx_seq_one_letter_code
_entity_poly.pdbx_strand_id
1 'polypeptide(L)'
;MYLVERIIEKCENSRNDWRLGATGGKSLRIDQQEYDACGKTALVSEAEELERAGMVRIKWLTRGSDIERIHYRLEDLDRFYAVLMEAQPGRQPKWKQIRTYCELLERELEGLNTEWICRYYRDLLEQLGRGNIPKMLDKREVYLPCFRGIDELKEPVFKRIFSSKYLMNSKTFENNAEPHIIAKAREYCGDVVEEMDDKEVLSQLYIEEYSQEMSLKGALCIGIVQGSKCSDINLGDYIYGTVLNSETLKNAVILSEQPEIKRVVTIENKANFVSAPYQEGTLYIFSHGYFSPREKRFLQRLWAVLEGKGVQFYHSGDLDYGGVKIFEYIKKNIFPDVRPLMMDVETYERYLAWGEPIAAKTLQKLKNTKIPELQDLIDAIMEKRVAVEQECFLM
;
A
#
# COMPACT_ATOMS: atom_id res chain seq x y z
N MET A 1 12.73 -20.48 -34.48
CA MET A 1 13.11 -19.68 -35.67
C MET A 1 13.72 -18.41 -35.14
N TYR A 2 15.04 -18.31 -35.21
CA TYR A 2 15.79 -17.29 -34.47
C TYR A 2 15.55 -15.90 -35.05
N LEU A 3 15.66 -15.76 -36.37
CA LEU A 3 15.56 -14.47 -37.03
C LEU A 3 14.15 -13.86 -36.90
N VAL A 4 13.11 -14.70 -36.97
CA VAL A 4 11.73 -14.26 -36.73
C VAL A 4 11.55 -13.71 -35.31
N GLU A 5 12.07 -14.42 -34.31
CA GLU A 5 12.04 -13.97 -32.91
C GLU A 5 12.76 -12.63 -32.73
N ARG A 6 13.95 -12.47 -33.31
CA ARG A 6 14.74 -11.23 -33.23
C ARG A 6 14.05 -10.03 -33.88
N ILE A 7 13.40 -10.24 -35.03
CA ILE A 7 12.60 -9.20 -35.70
C ILE A 7 11.43 -8.77 -34.80
N ILE A 8 10.70 -9.74 -34.24
CA ILE A 8 9.58 -9.47 -33.32
C ILE A 8 10.06 -8.73 -32.08
N GLU A 9 11.10 -9.22 -31.40
CA GLU A 9 11.68 -8.58 -30.22
C GLU A 9 12.10 -7.13 -30.49
N LYS A 10 12.73 -6.88 -31.64
CA LYS A 10 13.12 -5.53 -32.04
C LYS A 10 11.92 -4.61 -32.20
N CYS A 11 10.84 -5.09 -32.81
CA CYS A 11 9.59 -4.33 -32.97
C CYS A 11 8.90 -4.10 -31.63
N GLU A 12 8.83 -5.12 -30.77
CA GLU A 12 8.23 -5.08 -29.43
C GLU A 12 8.95 -4.11 -28.49
N ASN A 13 10.27 -3.99 -28.62
CA ASN A 13 11.10 -3.07 -27.84
C ASN A 13 11.14 -1.64 -28.38
N SER A 14 10.58 -1.41 -29.56
CA SER A 14 10.46 -0.06 -30.11
C SER A 14 9.38 0.75 -29.39
N ARG A 15 9.40 2.07 -29.57
CA ARG A 15 8.37 2.96 -29.02
C ARG A 15 6.99 2.76 -29.66
N ASN A 16 6.94 2.48 -30.96
CA ASN A 16 5.69 2.52 -31.75
C ASN A 16 5.51 1.38 -32.75
N ASP A 17 6.56 0.63 -33.10
CA ASP A 17 6.51 -0.34 -34.21
C ASP A 17 5.67 -1.57 -33.88
N TRP A 18 5.40 -1.82 -32.59
CA TRP A 18 4.53 -2.91 -32.14
C TRP A 18 3.03 -2.58 -32.26
N ARG A 19 2.65 -1.30 -32.50
CA ARG A 19 1.24 -0.87 -32.54
C ARG A 19 0.53 -1.44 -33.77
N LEU A 20 -0.77 -1.71 -33.62
CA LEU A 20 -1.62 -2.11 -34.73
C LEU A 20 -1.62 -1.02 -35.82
N GLY A 21 -1.38 -1.42 -37.06
CA GLY A 21 -1.34 -0.50 -38.21
C GLY A 21 -0.03 0.27 -38.36
N ALA A 22 1.03 -0.08 -37.63
CA ALA A 22 2.35 0.50 -37.86
C ALA A 22 2.87 0.16 -39.27
N THR A 23 3.45 1.15 -39.95
CA THR A 23 3.94 1.00 -41.33
C THR A 23 5.38 1.48 -41.45
N GLY A 24 6.07 1.01 -42.49
CA GLY A 24 7.39 1.51 -42.85
C GLY A 24 8.47 0.43 -42.87
N GLY A 25 9.55 0.74 -43.59
CA GLY A 25 10.71 -0.12 -43.73
C GLY A 25 11.58 -0.09 -42.48
N LYS A 26 11.90 -1.27 -41.96
CA LYS A 26 12.83 -1.47 -40.86
C LYS A 26 13.97 -2.37 -41.30
N SER A 27 14.98 -2.45 -40.44
CA SER A 27 16.10 -3.33 -40.69
C SER A 27 16.72 -3.86 -39.41
N LEU A 28 17.22 -5.08 -39.44
CA LEU A 28 17.99 -5.73 -38.39
C LEU A 28 19.43 -5.91 -38.90
N ARG A 29 20.41 -5.36 -38.18
CA ARG A 29 21.82 -5.61 -38.49
C ARG A 29 22.18 -6.98 -37.91
N ILE A 30 22.87 -7.79 -38.69
CA ILE A 30 23.41 -9.07 -38.22
C ILE A 30 24.87 -8.84 -37.86
N ASP A 31 25.24 -9.16 -36.64
CA ASP A 31 26.62 -9.10 -36.16
C ASP A 31 27.11 -10.50 -35.75
N GLN A 32 28.35 -10.58 -35.27
CA GLN A 32 28.95 -11.84 -34.89
C GLN A 32 28.20 -12.54 -33.75
N GLN A 33 27.57 -11.78 -32.83
CA GLN A 33 26.85 -12.36 -31.71
C GLN A 33 25.59 -13.11 -32.17
N GLU A 34 24.90 -12.60 -33.18
CA GLU A 34 23.73 -13.27 -33.78
C GLU A 34 24.15 -14.59 -34.47
N TYR A 35 25.33 -14.60 -35.12
CA TYR A 35 25.89 -15.82 -35.70
C TYR A 35 26.32 -16.85 -34.66
N ASP A 36 26.92 -16.41 -33.56
CA ASP A 36 27.35 -17.29 -32.48
C ASP A 36 26.14 -17.88 -31.74
N ALA A 37 25.04 -17.13 -31.63
CA ALA A 37 23.82 -17.56 -30.94
C ALA A 37 22.99 -18.59 -31.74
N CYS A 38 22.82 -18.37 -33.05
CA CYS A 38 21.98 -19.24 -33.90
C CYS A 38 22.79 -20.30 -34.68
N GLY A 39 24.06 -20.02 -34.95
CA GLY A 39 24.88 -20.76 -35.89
C GLY A 39 24.77 -20.20 -37.31
N LYS A 40 25.91 -19.95 -37.96
CA LYS A 40 26.00 -19.30 -39.27
C LYS A 40 25.12 -19.94 -40.35
N THR A 41 25.21 -21.26 -40.52
CA THR A 41 24.43 -21.98 -41.54
C THR A 41 22.93 -21.89 -41.29
N ALA A 42 22.50 -22.01 -40.03
CA ALA A 42 21.08 -21.96 -39.67
C ALA A 42 20.49 -20.56 -39.90
N LEU A 43 21.19 -19.51 -39.46
CA LEU A 43 20.76 -18.12 -39.65
C LEU A 43 20.64 -17.77 -41.14
N VAL A 44 21.65 -18.17 -41.94
CA VAL A 44 21.64 -17.92 -43.40
C VAL A 44 20.49 -18.67 -44.07
N SER A 45 20.27 -19.95 -43.75
CA SER A 45 19.17 -20.73 -44.30
C SER A 45 17.80 -20.13 -43.95
N GLU A 46 17.60 -19.73 -42.69
CA GLU A 46 16.36 -19.08 -42.24
C GLU A 46 16.13 -17.75 -42.98
N ALA A 47 17.17 -16.94 -43.16
CA ALA A 47 17.06 -15.68 -43.90
C ALA A 47 16.67 -15.90 -45.37
N GLU A 48 17.29 -16.87 -46.05
CA GLU A 48 16.97 -17.21 -47.45
C GLU A 48 15.55 -17.78 -47.61
N GLU A 49 15.06 -18.55 -46.63
CA GLU A 49 13.66 -19.00 -46.58
C GLU A 49 12.68 -17.83 -46.46
N LEU A 50 12.95 -16.90 -45.55
CA LEU A 50 12.12 -15.71 -45.37
C LEU A 50 12.17 -14.77 -46.59
N GLU A 51 13.32 -14.65 -47.27
CA GLU A 51 13.46 -13.87 -48.50
C GLU A 51 12.69 -14.52 -49.66
N ARG A 52 12.75 -15.86 -49.81
CA ARG A 52 11.92 -16.61 -50.77
C ARG A 52 10.42 -16.46 -50.50
N ALA A 53 10.02 -16.40 -49.24
CA ALA A 53 8.64 -16.12 -48.84
C ALA A 53 8.23 -14.64 -49.03
N GLY A 54 9.15 -13.77 -49.47
CA GLY A 54 8.90 -12.34 -49.69
C GLY A 54 8.64 -11.57 -48.39
N MET A 55 9.10 -12.07 -47.24
CA MET A 55 8.91 -11.43 -45.93
C MET A 55 10.07 -10.49 -45.57
N VAL A 56 11.26 -10.77 -46.12
CA VAL A 56 12.46 -9.97 -45.88
C VAL A 56 13.23 -9.74 -47.18
N ARG A 57 14.18 -8.79 -47.15
CA ARG A 57 15.21 -8.61 -48.17
C ARG A 57 16.58 -8.61 -47.50
N ILE A 58 17.48 -9.45 -47.99
CA ILE A 58 18.82 -9.62 -47.44
C ILE A 58 19.78 -8.64 -48.12
N LYS A 59 20.56 -7.93 -47.30
CA LYS A 59 21.75 -7.20 -47.73
C LYS A 59 22.97 -8.02 -47.34
N TRP A 60 23.68 -8.53 -48.34
CA TRP A 60 24.85 -9.39 -48.17
C TRP A 60 26.14 -8.57 -48.05
N LEU A 61 27.06 -9.01 -47.18
CA LEU A 61 28.49 -8.68 -47.25
C LEU A 61 29.18 -9.64 -48.23
N THR A 62 28.96 -10.94 -48.04
CA THR A 62 29.41 -12.02 -48.93
C THR A 62 28.19 -12.82 -49.33
N ARG A 63 27.82 -12.80 -50.61
CA ARG A 63 26.59 -13.45 -51.09
C ARG A 63 26.56 -14.94 -50.71
N GLY A 64 25.47 -15.38 -50.07
CA GLY A 64 25.28 -16.76 -49.62
C GLY A 64 26.11 -17.17 -48.39
N SER A 65 26.81 -16.23 -47.73
CA SER A 65 27.61 -16.55 -46.54
C SER A 65 27.45 -15.53 -45.42
N ASP A 66 27.69 -14.25 -45.69
CA ASP A 66 27.73 -13.19 -44.67
C ASP A 66 26.66 -12.15 -44.96
N ILE A 67 25.75 -11.96 -44.00
CA ILE A 67 24.62 -11.03 -44.05
C ILE A 67 25.03 -9.76 -43.31
N GLU A 68 24.91 -8.62 -43.97
CA GLU A 68 25.08 -7.32 -43.33
C GLU A 68 23.82 -6.94 -42.54
N ARG A 69 22.66 -7.11 -43.19
CA ARG A 69 21.40 -6.53 -42.74
C ARG A 69 20.21 -7.23 -43.37
N ILE A 70 19.15 -7.36 -42.60
CA ILE A 70 17.88 -7.90 -43.04
C ILE A 70 16.86 -6.76 -43.01
N HIS A 71 16.30 -6.46 -44.17
CA HIS A 71 15.27 -5.44 -44.33
C HIS A 71 13.90 -6.11 -44.30
N TYR A 72 12.96 -5.51 -43.57
CA TYR A 72 11.60 -6.02 -43.44
C TYR A 72 10.62 -4.86 -43.33
N ARG A 73 9.34 -5.15 -43.50
CA ARG A 73 8.25 -4.19 -43.44
C ARG A 73 7.40 -4.44 -42.19
N LEU A 74 6.97 -3.37 -41.53
CA LEU A 74 6.07 -3.49 -40.37
C LEU A 74 4.70 -4.03 -40.77
N GLU A 75 4.30 -3.80 -42.02
CA GLU A 75 3.07 -4.34 -42.60
C GLU A 75 3.07 -5.88 -42.65
N ASP A 76 4.25 -6.51 -42.65
CA ASP A 76 4.41 -7.96 -42.62
C ASP A 76 4.54 -8.52 -41.18
N LEU A 77 4.42 -7.68 -40.13
CA LEU A 77 4.62 -8.11 -38.72
C LEU A 77 3.69 -9.27 -38.32
N ASP A 78 2.44 -9.26 -38.79
CA ASP A 78 1.48 -10.34 -38.53
C ASP A 78 1.91 -11.67 -39.18
N ARG A 79 2.63 -11.62 -40.32
CA ARG A 79 3.19 -12.83 -40.96
C ARG A 79 4.33 -13.42 -40.14
N PHE A 80 5.18 -12.57 -39.54
CA PHE A 80 6.21 -13.04 -38.61
C PHE A 80 5.60 -13.71 -37.37
N TYR A 81 4.52 -13.13 -36.81
CA TYR A 81 3.81 -13.78 -35.71
C TYR A 81 3.16 -15.10 -36.12
N ALA A 82 2.58 -15.20 -37.33
CA ALA A 82 1.99 -16.45 -37.83
C ALA A 82 3.03 -17.58 -37.89
N VAL A 83 4.22 -17.30 -38.43
CA VAL A 83 5.34 -18.25 -38.47
C VAL A 83 5.77 -18.67 -37.06
N LEU A 84 5.87 -17.71 -36.13
CA LEU A 84 6.25 -18.02 -34.75
C LEU A 84 5.18 -18.85 -34.01
N MET A 85 3.89 -18.63 -34.30
CA MET A 85 2.79 -19.38 -33.70
C MET A 85 2.73 -20.85 -34.15
N GLU A 86 3.17 -21.17 -35.36
CA GLU A 86 3.31 -22.55 -35.83
C GLU A 86 4.36 -23.31 -35.03
N ALA A 87 5.47 -22.65 -34.71
CA ALA A 87 6.57 -23.23 -33.93
C ALA A 87 6.31 -23.19 -32.41
N GLN A 88 5.59 -22.18 -31.92
CA GLN A 88 5.33 -21.93 -30.50
C GLN A 88 3.85 -21.56 -30.28
N PRO A 89 2.97 -22.56 -30.14
CA PRO A 89 1.56 -22.34 -29.89
C PRO A 89 1.33 -21.49 -28.64
N GLY A 90 0.63 -20.36 -28.79
CA GLY A 90 0.28 -19.44 -27.70
C GLY A 90 0.98 -18.09 -27.71
N ARG A 91 2.01 -17.89 -28.56
CA ARG A 91 2.59 -16.55 -28.76
C ARG A 91 1.54 -15.62 -29.42
N GLN A 92 1.44 -14.39 -28.95
CA GLN A 92 0.50 -13.40 -29.49
C GLN A 92 1.20 -12.06 -29.77
N PRO A 93 0.70 -11.28 -30.76
CA PRO A 93 1.18 -9.92 -30.98
C PRO A 93 1.08 -9.06 -29.73
N LYS A 94 2.15 -8.29 -29.44
CA LYS A 94 2.20 -7.41 -28.26
C LYS A 94 1.04 -6.42 -28.20
N TRP A 95 0.65 -5.82 -29.33
CA TRP A 95 -0.52 -4.93 -29.37
C TRP A 95 -1.82 -5.64 -28.98
N LYS A 96 -1.96 -6.92 -29.34
CA LYS A 96 -3.16 -7.72 -29.03
C LYS A 96 -3.22 -8.02 -27.54
N GLN A 97 -2.08 -8.41 -26.95
CA GLN A 97 -1.96 -8.59 -25.50
C GLN A 97 -2.29 -7.30 -24.74
N ILE A 98 -1.68 -6.17 -25.14
CA ILE A 98 -1.94 -4.87 -24.54
C ILE A 98 -3.41 -4.49 -24.65
N ARG A 99 -4.03 -4.67 -25.82
CA ARG A 99 -5.44 -4.38 -26.02
C ARG A 99 -6.31 -5.19 -25.07
N THR A 100 -6.06 -6.50 -24.96
CA THR A 100 -6.79 -7.37 -24.03
C THR A 100 -6.63 -6.92 -22.57
N TYR A 101 -5.43 -6.47 -22.16
CA TYR A 101 -5.24 -5.95 -20.82
C TYR A 101 -5.89 -4.59 -20.60
N CYS A 102 -5.88 -3.69 -21.59
CA CYS A 102 -6.61 -2.42 -21.52
C CYS A 102 -8.10 -2.68 -21.34
N GLU A 103 -8.71 -3.51 -22.20
CA GLU A 103 -10.13 -3.88 -22.12
C GLU A 103 -10.49 -4.49 -20.75
N LEU A 104 -9.62 -5.35 -20.21
CA LEU A 104 -9.79 -5.93 -18.88
C LEU A 104 -9.75 -4.87 -17.77
N LEU A 105 -8.74 -4.00 -17.76
CA LEU A 105 -8.55 -3.00 -16.72
C LEU A 105 -9.59 -1.87 -16.79
N GLU A 106 -9.99 -1.45 -17.99
CA GLU A 106 -11.06 -0.48 -18.20
C GLU A 106 -12.38 -1.00 -17.65
N ARG A 107 -12.72 -2.26 -17.93
CA ARG A 107 -13.91 -2.90 -17.40
C ARG A 107 -13.89 -3.00 -15.87
N GLU A 108 -12.74 -3.32 -15.28
CA GLU A 108 -12.60 -3.32 -13.82
C GLU A 108 -12.82 -1.91 -13.25
N LEU A 109 -12.25 -0.89 -13.91
CA LEU A 109 -12.34 0.51 -13.49
C LEU A 109 -13.79 1.04 -13.45
N GLU A 110 -14.67 0.57 -14.34
CA GLU A 110 -16.11 0.92 -14.35
C GLU A 110 -16.82 0.58 -13.02
N GLY A 111 -16.35 -0.45 -12.30
CA GLY A 111 -16.95 -0.92 -11.06
C GLY A 111 -16.28 -0.42 -9.78
N LEU A 112 -15.13 0.24 -9.87
CA LEU A 112 -14.32 0.66 -8.73
C LEU A 112 -14.66 2.08 -8.27
N ASN A 113 -14.69 2.30 -6.95
CA ASN A 113 -15.09 3.57 -6.34
C ASN A 113 -14.00 4.19 -5.46
N THR A 114 -13.02 3.40 -5.05
CA THR A 114 -11.95 3.79 -4.14
C THR A 114 -10.85 4.49 -4.92
N GLU A 115 -10.70 5.80 -4.71
CA GLU A 115 -9.86 6.69 -5.52
C GLU A 115 -8.42 6.18 -5.69
N TRP A 116 -7.79 5.65 -4.62
CA TRP A 116 -6.42 5.18 -4.71
C TRP A 116 -6.28 3.93 -5.60
N ILE A 117 -7.28 3.04 -5.59
CA ILE A 117 -7.32 1.87 -6.48
C ILE A 117 -7.56 2.35 -7.92
N CYS A 118 -8.50 3.27 -8.13
CA CYS A 118 -8.76 3.85 -9.45
C CYS A 118 -7.54 4.58 -10.03
N ARG A 119 -6.76 5.29 -9.21
CA ARG A 119 -5.49 5.89 -9.62
C ARG A 119 -4.48 4.82 -10.02
N TYR A 120 -4.30 3.79 -9.21
CA TYR A 120 -3.40 2.67 -9.53
C TYR A 120 -3.76 2.01 -10.88
N TYR A 121 -5.05 1.77 -11.15
CA TYR A 121 -5.51 1.21 -12.43
C TYR A 121 -5.27 2.14 -13.62
N ARG A 122 -5.47 3.46 -13.45
CA ARG A 122 -5.12 4.45 -14.49
C ARG A 122 -3.62 4.44 -14.81
N ASP A 123 -2.77 4.35 -13.80
CA ASP A 123 -1.31 4.28 -14.00
C ASP A 123 -0.87 3.01 -14.72
N LEU A 124 -1.58 1.90 -14.53
CA LEU A 124 -1.38 0.66 -15.29
C LEU A 124 -1.79 0.82 -16.77
N LEU A 125 -2.93 1.48 -17.03
CA LEU A 125 -3.37 1.80 -18.38
C LEU A 125 -2.37 2.73 -19.10
N GLU A 126 -1.82 3.72 -18.40
CA GLU A 126 -0.76 4.57 -18.95
C GLU A 126 0.50 3.79 -19.32
N GLN A 127 0.93 2.86 -18.46
CA GLN A 127 2.08 2.00 -18.73
C GLN A 127 1.85 1.15 -19.98
N LEU A 128 0.67 0.54 -20.10
CA LEU A 128 0.26 -0.23 -21.28
C LEU A 128 0.23 0.64 -22.54
N GLY A 129 -0.25 1.88 -22.45
CA GLY A 129 -0.24 2.86 -23.55
C GLY A 129 1.16 3.22 -24.05
N ARG A 130 2.17 3.11 -23.18
CA ARG A 130 3.61 3.27 -23.50
C ARG A 130 4.27 1.97 -23.98
N GLY A 131 3.54 0.86 -24.03
CA GLY A 131 4.05 -0.45 -24.43
C GLY A 131 4.75 -1.22 -23.30
N ASN A 132 4.65 -0.77 -22.05
CA ASN A 132 5.15 -1.50 -20.89
C ASN A 132 4.03 -2.37 -20.33
N ILE A 133 4.20 -3.69 -20.31
CA ILE A 133 3.23 -4.62 -19.72
C ILE A 133 3.64 -4.86 -18.25
N PRO A 134 2.86 -4.35 -17.27
CA PRO A 134 3.22 -4.50 -15.86
C PRO A 134 3.19 -5.98 -15.41
N LYS A 135 4.23 -6.42 -14.70
CA LYS A 135 4.37 -7.81 -14.20
C LYS A 135 3.20 -8.27 -13.33
N MET A 136 2.46 -7.37 -12.69
CA MET A 136 1.31 -7.76 -11.88
C MET A 136 0.22 -8.44 -12.72
N LEU A 137 0.16 -8.17 -14.04
CA LEU A 137 -0.81 -8.79 -14.95
C LEU A 137 -0.58 -10.30 -15.13
N ASP A 138 0.62 -10.80 -14.83
CA ASP A 138 0.93 -12.23 -14.80
C ASP A 138 0.14 -12.94 -13.69
N LYS A 139 -0.13 -12.23 -12.58
CA LYS A 139 -0.88 -12.70 -11.41
C LYS A 139 -2.24 -12.02 -11.26
N ARG A 140 -2.80 -11.50 -12.36
CA ARG A 140 -4.09 -10.77 -12.38
C ARG A 140 -5.24 -11.55 -11.74
N GLU A 141 -5.25 -12.88 -11.88
CA GLU A 141 -6.30 -13.76 -11.32
C GLU A 141 -6.31 -13.77 -9.78
N VAL A 142 -5.22 -13.31 -9.15
CA VAL A 142 -5.11 -13.12 -7.70
C VAL A 142 -5.26 -11.65 -7.34
N TYR A 143 -4.60 -10.75 -8.08
CA TYR A 143 -4.55 -9.33 -7.71
C TYR A 143 -5.85 -8.58 -8.00
N LEU A 144 -6.48 -8.77 -9.16
CA LEU A 144 -7.71 -8.04 -9.50
C LEU A 144 -8.85 -8.37 -8.52
N PRO A 145 -9.11 -9.66 -8.15
CA PRO A 145 -10.10 -9.95 -7.12
C PRO A 145 -9.80 -9.33 -5.75
N CYS A 146 -8.53 -9.17 -5.39
CA CYS A 146 -8.15 -8.49 -4.14
C CYS A 146 -8.49 -7.00 -4.17
N PHE A 147 -8.15 -6.29 -5.26
CA PHE A 147 -8.51 -4.87 -5.38
C PHE A 147 -10.02 -4.65 -5.42
N ARG A 148 -10.77 -5.47 -6.16
CA ARG A 148 -12.24 -5.46 -6.12
C ARG A 148 -12.76 -5.71 -4.71
N GLY A 149 -12.21 -6.71 -4.03
CA GLY A 149 -12.61 -7.03 -2.68
C GLY A 149 -12.41 -5.87 -1.73
N ILE A 150 -11.25 -5.20 -1.77
CA ILE A 150 -10.95 -4.03 -0.94
C ILE A 150 -11.89 -2.86 -1.28
N ASP A 151 -12.20 -2.62 -2.55
CA ASP A 151 -13.14 -1.57 -2.98
C ASP A 151 -14.56 -1.75 -2.41
N GLU A 152 -15.00 -3.00 -2.34
CA GLU A 152 -16.30 -3.38 -1.82
C GLU A 152 -16.40 -3.26 -0.28
N LEU A 153 -15.28 -3.37 0.45
CA LEU A 153 -15.30 -3.36 1.91
C LEU A 153 -15.84 -2.03 2.44
N LYS A 154 -16.93 -2.13 3.21
CA LYS A 154 -17.47 -1.02 4.02
C LYS A 154 -17.19 -1.19 5.51
N GLU A 155 -16.78 -2.39 5.91
CA GLU A 155 -16.46 -2.75 7.29
C GLU A 155 -15.23 -3.67 7.32
N PRO A 156 -14.44 -3.61 8.41
CA PRO A 156 -13.35 -4.55 8.66
C PRO A 156 -13.75 -6.02 8.54
N VAL A 157 -12.95 -6.81 7.85
CA VAL A 157 -13.08 -8.27 7.73
C VAL A 157 -11.78 -8.97 8.11
N PHE A 158 -11.89 -10.19 8.62
CA PHE A 158 -10.69 -10.99 8.89
C PHE A 158 -9.99 -11.41 7.61
N LYS A 159 -8.65 -11.35 7.61
CA LYS A 159 -7.76 -11.71 6.49
C LYS A 159 -8.10 -13.06 5.85
N ARG A 160 -8.37 -14.09 6.65
CA ARG A 160 -8.75 -15.43 6.15
C ARG A 160 -10.14 -15.48 5.53
N ILE A 161 -11.07 -14.66 6.02
CA ILE A 161 -12.41 -14.54 5.47
C ILE A 161 -12.36 -13.76 4.16
N PHE A 162 -11.59 -12.66 4.11
CA PHE A 162 -11.28 -11.93 2.89
C PHE A 162 -10.70 -12.86 1.81
N SER A 163 -9.65 -13.60 2.15
CA SER A 163 -9.01 -14.56 1.24
C SER A 163 -9.98 -15.63 0.75
N SER A 164 -10.78 -16.22 1.65
CA SER A 164 -11.79 -17.22 1.26
C SER A 164 -12.87 -16.64 0.34
N LYS A 165 -13.34 -15.42 0.61
CA LYS A 165 -14.41 -14.77 -0.14
C LYS A 165 -13.98 -14.39 -1.56
N TYR A 166 -12.78 -13.83 -1.71
CA TYR A 166 -12.33 -13.24 -2.98
C TYR A 166 -11.36 -14.14 -3.77
N LEU A 167 -10.71 -15.10 -3.11
CA LEU A 167 -9.70 -15.98 -3.72
C LEU A 167 -10.01 -17.47 -3.55
N MET A 168 -11.18 -17.82 -2.98
CA MET A 168 -11.66 -19.20 -2.78
C MET A 168 -10.69 -20.10 -1.97
N ASN A 169 -9.76 -19.50 -1.23
CA ASN A 169 -8.78 -20.20 -0.41
C ASN A 169 -8.31 -19.28 0.72
N SER A 170 -8.27 -19.79 1.95
CA SER A 170 -8.04 -18.99 3.16
C SER A 170 -6.61 -18.43 3.34
N LYS A 171 -5.63 -18.90 2.54
CA LYS A 171 -4.22 -18.48 2.63
C LYS A 171 -3.67 -17.83 1.35
N THR A 172 -4.43 -17.82 0.26
CA THR A 172 -3.93 -17.26 -1.01
C THR A 172 -3.59 -15.78 -0.90
N PHE A 173 -4.36 -15.00 -0.13
CA PHE A 173 -4.06 -13.58 0.10
C PHE A 173 -2.69 -13.41 0.74
N GLU A 174 -2.48 -13.99 1.92
CA GLU A 174 -1.23 -13.91 2.69
C GLU A 174 -0.02 -14.38 1.87
N ASN A 175 -0.15 -15.53 1.19
CA ASN A 175 0.98 -16.13 0.49
C ASN A 175 1.32 -15.47 -0.86
N ASN A 176 0.35 -14.84 -1.53
CA ASN A 176 0.52 -14.42 -2.93
C ASN A 176 0.17 -12.95 -3.22
N ALA A 177 -0.75 -12.36 -2.46
CA ALA A 177 -1.31 -11.03 -2.71
C ALA A 177 -0.82 -9.96 -1.73
N GLU A 178 -0.72 -10.31 -0.45
CA GLU A 178 -0.47 -9.38 0.66
C GLU A 178 0.72 -8.45 0.41
N PRO A 179 1.93 -8.92 0.02
CA PRO A 179 3.06 -8.02 -0.24
C PRO A 179 2.81 -7.03 -1.37
N HIS A 180 2.10 -7.45 -2.43
CA HIS A 180 1.77 -6.58 -3.57
C HIS A 180 0.72 -5.55 -3.19
N ILE A 181 -0.33 -5.96 -2.47
CA ILE A 181 -1.39 -5.07 -2.01
C ILE A 181 -0.83 -4.01 -1.06
N ILE A 182 -0.01 -4.41 -0.08
CA ILE A 182 0.64 -3.47 0.85
C ILE A 182 1.53 -2.49 0.08
N ALA A 183 2.36 -2.98 -0.85
CA ALA A 183 3.21 -2.11 -1.65
C ALA A 183 2.43 -1.07 -2.46
N LYS A 184 1.27 -1.45 -3.03
CA LYS A 184 0.41 -0.50 -3.76
C LYS A 184 -0.34 0.43 -2.80
N ALA A 185 -0.80 -0.05 -1.65
CA ALA A 185 -1.44 0.80 -0.66
C ALA A 185 -0.48 1.89 -0.15
N ARG A 186 0.78 1.56 0.13
CA ARG A 186 1.80 2.55 0.53
C ARG A 186 2.10 3.61 -0.54
N GLU A 187 1.92 3.27 -1.82
CA GLU A 187 2.19 4.19 -2.93
C GLU A 187 0.99 5.08 -3.28
N TYR A 188 -0.23 4.56 -3.15
CA TYR A 188 -1.44 5.22 -3.65
C TYR A 188 -2.44 5.64 -2.57
N CYS A 189 -2.52 4.93 -1.44
CA CYS A 189 -3.52 5.17 -0.39
C CYS A 189 -3.09 6.31 0.53
N GLY A 190 -3.85 7.41 0.55
CA GLY A 190 -3.52 8.60 1.36
C GLY A 190 -3.65 8.42 2.87
N ASP A 191 -4.38 7.40 3.33
CA ASP A 191 -4.50 7.05 4.75
C ASP A 191 -3.33 6.19 5.25
N VAL A 192 -2.53 5.63 4.33
CA VAL A 192 -1.34 4.85 4.66
C VAL A 192 -0.13 5.78 4.74
N VAL A 193 0.52 5.82 5.90
CA VAL A 193 1.77 6.56 6.11
C VAL A 193 2.98 5.62 6.06
N GLU A 194 4.17 6.17 5.82
CA GLU A 194 5.39 5.38 5.62
C GLU A 194 5.75 4.56 6.86
N GLU A 195 5.42 5.07 8.05
CA GLU A 195 5.75 4.50 9.34
C GLU A 195 4.89 3.31 9.74
N MET A 196 3.73 3.13 9.11
CA MET A 196 2.83 2.02 9.44
C MET A 196 3.49 0.68 9.17
N ASP A 197 3.35 -0.27 10.08
CA ASP A 197 3.71 -1.66 9.82
C ASP A 197 2.70 -2.32 8.85
N ASP A 198 3.00 -3.54 8.42
CA ASP A 198 2.16 -4.23 7.44
C ASP A 198 0.75 -4.53 7.96
N LYS A 199 0.57 -4.73 9.26
CA LYS A 199 -0.75 -4.97 9.88
C LYS A 199 -1.55 -3.68 9.94
N GLU A 200 -0.91 -2.57 10.31
CA GLU A 200 -1.53 -1.25 10.33
C GLU A 200 -1.96 -0.83 8.92
N VAL A 201 -1.12 -1.09 7.91
CA VAL A 201 -1.51 -0.88 6.50
C VAL A 201 -2.76 -1.68 6.15
N LEU A 202 -2.78 -2.98 6.45
CA LEU A 202 -3.95 -3.82 6.18
C LEU A 202 -5.20 -3.34 6.94
N SER A 203 -5.06 -2.85 8.17
CA SER A 203 -6.18 -2.29 8.94
C SER A 203 -6.76 -1.03 8.28
N GLN A 204 -5.93 -0.16 7.71
CA GLN A 204 -6.41 0.97 6.90
C GLN A 204 -7.21 0.51 5.66
N LEU A 205 -6.93 -0.70 5.15
CA LEU A 205 -7.66 -1.33 4.05
C LEU A 205 -8.85 -2.19 4.51
N TYR A 206 -9.25 -2.12 5.78
CA TYR A 206 -10.30 -2.95 6.38
C TYR A 206 -10.01 -4.46 6.39
N ILE A 207 -8.74 -4.86 6.38
CA ILE A 207 -8.32 -6.27 6.48
C ILE A 207 -7.60 -6.48 7.82
N GLU A 208 -8.18 -7.32 8.68
CA GLU A 208 -7.71 -7.53 10.05
C GLU A 208 -7.14 -8.94 10.28
N GLU A 209 -6.07 -9.06 11.05
CA GLU A 209 -5.56 -10.38 11.48
C GLU A 209 -6.30 -10.93 12.71
N TYR A 210 -6.66 -10.05 13.64
CA TYR A 210 -7.31 -10.37 14.93
C TYR A 210 -8.50 -9.42 15.18
N SER A 211 -9.31 -9.70 16.19
CA SER A 211 -10.40 -8.79 16.58
C SER A 211 -9.83 -7.47 17.08
N GLN A 212 -10.34 -6.36 16.55
CA GLN A 212 -10.01 -5.02 17.06
C GLN A 212 -10.55 -4.87 18.48
N GLU A 213 -9.72 -4.34 19.36
CA GLU A 213 -10.05 -4.13 20.77
C GLU A 213 -9.57 -2.75 21.19
N MET A 214 -10.51 -1.86 21.54
CA MET A 214 -10.17 -0.57 22.11
C MET A 214 -10.19 -0.68 23.63
N SER A 215 -9.02 -0.49 24.25
CA SER A 215 -8.92 -0.42 25.71
C SER A 215 -9.12 1.01 26.20
N LEU A 216 -10.00 1.17 27.18
CA LEU A 216 -10.41 2.46 27.76
C LEU A 216 -10.31 2.37 29.29
N LYS A 217 -9.92 3.46 29.96
CA LYS A 217 -9.94 3.54 31.42
C LYS A 217 -10.39 4.94 31.83
N GLY A 218 -11.53 5.03 32.51
CA GLY A 218 -12.14 6.30 32.91
C GLY A 218 -13.63 6.34 32.62
N ALA A 219 -14.30 7.36 33.15
CA ALA A 219 -15.74 7.52 32.99
C ALA A 219 -16.09 8.00 31.58
N LEU A 220 -16.91 7.21 30.87
CA LEU A 220 -17.43 7.50 29.54
C LEU A 220 -18.82 6.87 29.41
N CYS A 221 -19.81 7.67 29.03
CA CYS A 221 -21.16 7.18 28.79
C CYS A 221 -21.34 6.84 27.30
N ILE A 222 -21.69 5.58 27.00
CA ILE A 222 -21.99 5.12 25.64
C ILE A 222 -23.36 4.47 25.58
N GLY A 223 -24.06 4.64 24.47
CA GLY A 223 -25.26 3.87 24.14
C GLY A 223 -24.87 2.68 23.26
N ILE A 224 -25.31 1.48 23.62
CA ILE A 224 -25.18 0.29 22.78
C ILE A 224 -26.50 0.04 22.06
N VAL A 225 -26.47 0.10 20.73
CA VAL A 225 -27.64 -0.12 19.89
C VAL A 225 -27.69 -1.56 19.42
N GLN A 226 -28.79 -2.26 19.71
CA GLN A 226 -29.06 -3.61 19.20
C GLN A 226 -30.49 -3.67 18.65
N GLY A 227 -30.62 -3.53 17.32
CA GLY A 227 -31.93 -3.42 16.68
C GLY A 227 -32.67 -2.17 17.15
N SER A 228 -33.83 -2.34 17.78
CA SER A 228 -34.62 -1.23 18.36
C SER A 228 -34.26 -0.92 19.82
N LYS A 229 -33.39 -1.71 20.46
CA LYS A 229 -32.98 -1.48 21.86
C LYS A 229 -31.74 -0.60 21.90
N CYS A 230 -31.76 0.39 22.77
CA CYS A 230 -30.58 1.16 23.18
C CYS A 230 -30.39 0.95 24.68
N SER A 231 -29.16 0.67 25.10
CA SER A 231 -28.79 0.57 26.51
C SER A 231 -27.63 1.48 26.80
N ASP A 232 -27.82 2.35 27.79
CA ASP A 232 -26.80 3.31 28.20
C ASP A 232 -25.88 2.64 29.22
N ILE A 233 -24.58 2.74 28.98
CA ILE A 233 -23.54 2.12 29.78
C ILE A 233 -22.58 3.21 30.22
N ASN A 234 -22.37 3.31 31.52
CA ASN A 234 -21.29 4.12 32.08
C ASN A 234 -20.05 3.25 32.26
N LEU A 235 -19.02 3.49 31.44
CA LEU A 235 -17.76 2.76 31.53
C LEU A 235 -16.95 3.11 32.80
N GLY A 236 -17.33 4.18 33.51
CA GLY A 236 -16.71 4.57 34.78
C GLY A 236 -16.88 3.55 35.91
N ASP A 237 -17.88 2.68 35.81
CA ASP A 237 -18.08 1.57 36.76
C ASP A 237 -16.92 0.55 36.69
N TYR A 238 -16.18 0.53 35.58
CA TYR A 238 -14.99 -0.30 35.37
C TYR A 238 -13.72 0.49 35.72
N ILE A 239 -13.48 0.73 37.01
CA ILE A 239 -12.37 1.58 37.52
C ILE A 239 -10.99 1.17 36.99
N TYR A 240 -10.76 -0.13 36.74
CA TYR A 240 -9.49 -0.65 36.20
C TYR A 240 -9.41 -0.64 34.67
N GLY A 241 -10.46 -0.16 34.00
CA GLY A 241 -10.60 -0.11 32.56
C GLY A 241 -11.50 -1.20 32.00
N THR A 242 -11.85 -1.02 30.73
CA THR A 242 -12.73 -1.88 29.94
C THR A 242 -12.16 -2.03 28.53
N VAL A 243 -12.52 -3.12 27.87
CA VAL A 243 -12.12 -3.41 26.48
C VAL A 243 -13.38 -3.53 25.65
N LEU A 244 -13.49 -2.68 24.62
CA LEU A 244 -14.56 -2.76 23.64
C LEU A 244 -14.06 -3.54 22.43
N ASN A 245 -14.66 -4.70 22.16
CA ASN A 245 -14.36 -5.46 20.97
C ASN A 245 -14.93 -4.80 19.70
N SER A 246 -14.57 -5.33 18.54
CA SER A 246 -15.04 -4.87 17.23
C SER A 246 -16.56 -4.64 17.18
N GLU A 247 -17.37 -5.60 17.63
CA GLU A 247 -18.84 -5.53 17.53
C GLU A 247 -19.41 -4.46 18.46
N THR A 248 -18.87 -4.32 19.66
CA THR A 248 -19.27 -3.24 20.57
C THR A 248 -18.89 -1.88 19.99
N LEU A 249 -17.67 -1.71 19.47
CA LEU A 249 -17.24 -0.45 18.82
C LEU A 249 -18.11 -0.06 17.63
N LYS A 250 -18.58 -1.04 16.85
CA LYS A 250 -19.48 -0.80 15.71
C LYS A 250 -20.84 -0.25 16.13
N ASN A 251 -21.39 -0.79 17.22
CA ASN A 251 -22.75 -0.50 17.68
C ASN A 251 -22.80 0.51 18.82
N ALA A 252 -21.65 1.01 19.28
CA ALA A 252 -21.53 2.03 20.30
C ALA A 252 -21.74 3.43 19.72
N VAL A 253 -22.48 4.24 20.46
CA VAL A 253 -22.71 5.66 20.21
C VAL A 253 -22.23 6.44 21.43
N ILE A 254 -21.48 7.51 21.21
CA ILE A 254 -21.10 8.42 22.31
C ILE A 254 -22.33 9.22 22.71
N LEU A 255 -22.77 9.12 23.97
CA LEU A 255 -23.93 9.86 24.47
C LEU A 255 -23.60 11.35 24.63
N SER A 256 -24.56 12.24 24.41
CA SER A 256 -24.32 13.69 24.56
C SER A 256 -24.08 14.11 26.01
N GLU A 257 -24.76 13.43 26.92
CA GLU A 257 -24.59 13.55 28.37
C GLU A 257 -23.42 12.66 28.80
N GLN A 258 -22.36 13.30 29.27
CA GLN A 258 -21.14 12.65 29.73
C GLN A 258 -20.94 12.99 31.20
N PRO A 259 -20.25 12.12 31.98
CA PRO A 259 -19.71 12.50 33.27
C PRO A 259 -18.73 13.68 33.09
N GLU A 260 -18.30 14.29 34.19
CA GLU A 260 -17.34 15.40 34.14
C GLU A 260 -15.96 14.91 33.62
N ILE A 261 -15.78 14.89 32.29
CA ILE A 261 -14.51 14.58 31.63
C ILE A 261 -13.74 15.89 31.48
N LYS A 262 -12.62 16.03 32.19
CA LYS A 262 -11.71 17.18 32.13
C LYS A 262 -10.60 16.99 31.11
N ARG A 263 -10.15 15.75 30.93
CA ARG A 263 -9.11 15.41 29.96
C ARG A 263 -9.29 14.04 29.33
N VAL A 264 -8.87 13.92 28.07
CA VAL A 264 -8.75 12.65 27.33
C VAL A 264 -7.28 12.45 27.01
N VAL A 265 -6.73 11.29 27.33
CA VAL A 265 -5.31 10.97 27.16
C VAL A 265 -5.18 9.69 26.34
N THR A 266 -4.57 9.78 25.17
CA THR A 266 -4.15 8.60 24.40
C THR A 266 -2.75 8.17 24.84
N ILE A 267 -2.57 6.87 25.07
CA ILE A 267 -1.29 6.28 25.49
C ILE A 267 -0.91 5.19 24.50
N GLU A 268 0.28 5.32 23.93
CA GLU A 268 0.79 4.39 22.92
C GLU A 268 1.14 3.01 23.49
N ASN A 269 1.93 2.97 24.57
CA ASN A 269 2.43 1.72 25.12
C ASN A 269 1.43 1.06 26.10
N LYS A 270 1.33 -0.28 26.03
CA LYS A 270 0.37 -1.05 26.82
C LYS A 270 0.71 -1.04 28.31
N ALA A 271 1.98 -1.19 28.68
CA ALA A 271 2.41 -1.19 30.07
C ALA A 271 2.12 0.16 30.72
N ASN A 272 2.37 1.27 30.02
CA ASN A 272 2.05 2.62 30.49
C ASN A 272 0.54 2.83 30.64
N PHE A 273 -0.27 2.37 29.67
CA PHE A 273 -1.73 2.44 29.77
C PHE A 273 -2.28 1.64 30.97
N VAL A 274 -1.82 0.41 31.15
CA VAL A 274 -2.27 -0.46 32.25
C VAL A 274 -1.86 0.13 33.60
N SER A 275 -0.65 0.68 33.69
CA SER A 275 -0.08 1.25 34.92
C SER A 275 -0.63 2.64 35.25
N ALA A 276 -1.23 3.35 34.28
CA ALA A 276 -1.81 4.67 34.50
C ALA A 276 -2.87 4.62 35.63
N PRO A 277 -2.71 5.41 36.71
CA PRO A 277 -3.66 5.39 37.82
C PRO A 277 -5.01 5.96 37.40
N TYR A 278 -6.09 5.41 37.96
CA TYR A 278 -7.40 6.01 37.79
C TYR A 278 -7.40 7.44 38.35
N GLN A 279 -7.85 8.38 37.53
CA GLN A 279 -7.99 9.79 37.91
C GLN A 279 -9.39 10.26 37.52
N GLU A 280 -10.11 10.81 38.48
CA GLU A 280 -11.44 11.34 38.24
C GLU A 280 -11.38 12.46 37.17
N GLY A 281 -12.33 12.39 36.22
CA GLY A 281 -12.38 13.27 35.06
C GLY A 281 -11.27 13.07 34.02
N THR A 282 -10.53 11.96 34.07
CA THR A 282 -9.58 11.57 33.03
C THR A 282 -10.04 10.30 32.31
N LEU A 283 -10.11 10.37 30.98
CA LEU A 283 -10.34 9.21 30.12
C LEU A 283 -9.05 8.81 29.40
N TYR A 284 -8.49 7.66 29.75
CA TYR A 284 -7.33 7.07 29.07
C TYR A 284 -7.78 6.13 27.96
N ILE A 285 -7.06 6.16 26.83
CA ILE A 285 -7.33 5.34 25.64
C ILE A 285 -6.00 4.76 25.15
N PHE A 286 -5.94 3.45 24.96
CA PHE A 286 -4.77 2.78 24.41
C PHE A 286 -4.73 2.88 22.88
N SER A 287 -3.68 3.46 22.30
CA SER A 287 -3.59 3.66 20.84
C SER A 287 -2.87 2.57 20.06
N HIS A 288 -1.99 1.78 20.69
CA HIS A 288 -1.28 0.65 20.06
C HIS A 288 -0.64 0.95 18.69
N GLY A 289 -0.05 2.13 18.54
CA GLY A 289 0.41 2.65 17.25
C GLY A 289 -0.64 3.53 16.58
N TYR A 290 -0.94 3.26 15.31
CA TYR A 290 -1.93 4.02 14.53
C TYR A 290 -3.35 3.46 14.70
N PHE A 291 -4.28 4.32 15.14
CA PHE A 291 -5.69 3.95 15.25
C PHE A 291 -6.26 3.45 13.91
N SER A 292 -6.95 2.31 13.98
CA SER A 292 -7.69 1.75 12.86
C SER A 292 -8.83 2.69 12.41
N PRO A 293 -9.38 2.52 11.18
CA PRO A 293 -10.50 3.34 10.72
C PRO A 293 -11.73 3.29 11.65
N ARG A 294 -11.96 2.16 12.34
CA ARG A 294 -13.09 2.00 13.26
C ARG A 294 -12.89 2.84 14.53
N GLU A 295 -11.70 2.78 15.09
CA GLU A 295 -11.33 3.53 16.30
C GLU A 295 -11.25 5.02 16.02
N LYS A 296 -10.64 5.41 14.89
CA LYS A 296 -10.64 6.79 14.39
C LYS A 296 -12.06 7.36 14.36
N ARG A 297 -13.04 6.65 13.78
CA ARG A 297 -14.44 7.10 13.75
C ARG A 297 -15.06 7.22 15.14
N PHE A 298 -14.78 6.27 16.04
CA PHE A 298 -15.27 6.31 17.42
C PHE A 298 -14.73 7.54 18.16
N LEU A 299 -13.42 7.80 18.05
CA LEU A 299 -12.74 8.91 18.69
C LEU A 299 -13.11 10.28 18.09
N GLN A 300 -13.37 10.35 16.78
CA GLN A 300 -13.91 11.57 16.14
C GLN A 300 -15.31 11.91 16.68
N ARG A 301 -16.17 10.90 16.90
CA ARG A 301 -17.48 11.11 17.55
C ARG A 301 -17.33 11.56 19.00
N LEU A 302 -16.36 10.97 19.73
CA LEU A 302 -16.04 11.39 21.09
C LEU A 302 -15.61 12.85 21.12
N TRP A 303 -14.70 13.24 20.23
CA TRP A 303 -14.26 14.62 20.08
C TRP A 303 -15.43 15.56 19.80
N ALA A 304 -16.30 15.24 18.83
CA ALA A 304 -17.46 16.06 18.50
C ALA A 304 -18.44 16.29 19.67
N VAL A 305 -18.51 15.35 20.62
CA VAL A 305 -19.34 15.48 21.83
C VAL A 305 -18.66 16.30 22.93
N LEU A 306 -17.32 16.30 22.98
CA LEU A 306 -16.53 16.91 24.05
C LEU A 306 -15.93 18.27 23.68
N GLU A 307 -15.77 18.56 22.39
CA GLU A 307 -15.27 19.85 21.90
C GLU A 307 -16.15 21.00 22.44
N GLY A 308 -15.50 22.11 22.82
CA GLY A 308 -16.18 23.30 23.38
C GLY A 308 -16.60 23.17 24.85
N LYS A 309 -16.47 22.00 25.49
CA LYS A 309 -16.80 21.80 26.91
C LYS A 309 -15.61 22.02 27.87
N GLY A 310 -14.51 22.59 27.39
CA GLY A 310 -13.29 22.83 28.18
C GLY A 310 -12.45 21.56 28.43
N VAL A 311 -12.72 20.47 27.72
CA VAL A 311 -11.96 19.22 27.82
C VAL A 311 -10.60 19.38 27.13
N GLN A 312 -9.54 18.91 27.78
CA GLN A 312 -8.19 18.92 27.24
C GLN A 312 -7.83 17.57 26.61
N PHE A 313 -7.24 17.57 25.42
CA PHE A 313 -6.84 16.36 24.71
C PHE A 313 -5.32 16.21 24.74
N TYR A 314 -4.85 15.03 25.10
CA TYR A 314 -3.44 14.71 25.23
C TYR A 314 -3.06 13.42 24.52
N HIS A 315 -1.81 13.34 24.10
CA HIS A 315 -1.18 12.12 23.65
C HIS A 315 0.18 11.95 24.34
N SER A 316 0.46 10.73 24.78
CA SER A 316 1.75 10.33 25.32
C SER A 316 2.20 9.07 24.57
N GLY A 317 3.38 9.14 23.95
CA GLY A 317 4.00 8.06 23.20
C GLY A 317 5.50 8.02 23.40
N ASP A 318 6.17 7.25 22.56
CA ASP A 318 7.63 7.13 22.57
C ASP A 318 8.31 8.46 22.21
N LEU A 319 9.52 8.69 22.76
CA LEU A 319 10.34 9.87 22.47
C LEU A 319 11.31 9.54 21.34
N ASP A 320 10.73 9.27 20.19
CA ASP A 320 11.43 8.84 18.99
C ASP A 320 10.72 9.36 17.72
N TYR A 321 11.14 8.89 16.54
CA TYR A 321 10.48 9.28 15.30
C TYR A 321 9.05 8.70 15.18
N GLY A 322 8.81 7.47 15.67
CA GLY A 322 7.51 6.81 15.61
C GLY A 322 6.45 7.55 16.42
N GLY A 323 6.71 7.80 17.71
CA GLY A 323 5.81 8.52 18.62
C GLY A 323 5.50 9.93 18.14
N VAL A 324 6.49 10.65 17.60
CA VAL A 324 6.30 11.98 16.97
C VAL A 324 5.32 11.91 15.79
N LYS A 325 5.39 10.85 14.97
CA LYS A 325 4.51 10.66 13.80
C LYS A 325 3.10 10.19 14.20
N ILE A 326 2.97 9.39 15.25
CA ILE A 326 1.68 9.02 15.83
C ILE A 326 0.98 10.26 16.40
N PHE A 327 1.70 11.13 17.11
CA PHE A 327 1.16 12.41 17.58
C PHE A 327 0.62 13.25 16.40
N GLU A 328 1.41 13.42 15.34
CA GLU A 328 0.99 14.14 14.13
C GLU A 328 -0.27 13.54 13.50
N TYR A 329 -0.33 12.21 13.42
CA TYR A 329 -1.47 11.49 12.88
C TYR A 329 -2.74 11.72 13.71
N ILE A 330 -2.66 11.57 15.04
CA ILE A 330 -3.80 11.81 15.95
C ILE A 330 -4.28 13.24 15.81
N LYS A 331 -3.36 14.20 15.78
CA LYS A 331 -3.69 15.62 15.61
C LYS A 331 -4.43 15.90 14.31
N LYS A 332 -3.92 15.40 13.19
CA LYS A 332 -4.48 15.65 11.87
C LYS A 332 -5.83 14.95 11.67
N ASN A 333 -6.02 13.79 12.27
CA ASN A 333 -7.11 12.88 11.92
C ASN A 333 -8.18 12.70 12.99
N ILE A 334 -7.91 13.02 14.25
CA ILE A 334 -8.78 12.65 15.39
C ILE A 334 -9.04 13.84 16.31
N PHE A 335 -7.98 14.42 16.89
CA PHE A 335 -8.06 15.46 17.91
C PHE A 335 -7.23 16.69 17.48
N PRO A 336 -7.81 17.68 16.78
CA PRO A 336 -7.09 18.85 16.26
C PRO A 336 -6.28 19.63 17.32
N ASP A 337 -6.81 19.73 18.53
CA ASP A 337 -6.21 20.47 19.65
C ASP A 337 -5.41 19.57 20.62
N VAL A 338 -5.01 18.37 20.19
CA VAL A 338 -4.21 17.47 21.02
C VAL A 338 -2.86 18.09 21.38
N ARG A 339 -2.46 17.89 22.64
CA ARG A 339 -1.19 18.36 23.20
C ARG A 339 -0.30 17.19 23.60
N PRO A 340 1.04 17.34 23.48
CA PRO A 340 1.95 16.34 23.99
C PRO A 340 1.85 16.25 25.52
N LEU A 341 1.91 15.03 26.05
CA LEU A 341 1.99 14.75 27.47
C LEU A 341 3.21 13.87 27.73
N MET A 342 4.16 14.37 28.51
CA MET A 342 5.46 13.71 28.75
C MET A 342 6.24 13.46 27.45
N MET A 343 6.03 14.31 26.43
CA MET A 343 6.78 14.31 25.18
C MET A 343 7.46 15.67 25.04
N ASP A 344 8.32 15.99 26.00
CA ASP A 344 9.05 17.25 26.12
C ASP A 344 10.52 16.99 26.45
N VAL A 345 11.35 18.03 26.35
CA VAL A 345 12.80 17.94 26.57
C VAL A 345 13.12 17.52 28.00
N GLU A 346 12.36 17.99 28.99
CA GLU A 346 12.59 17.64 30.40
C GLU A 346 12.42 16.13 30.63
N THR A 347 11.35 15.55 30.08
CA THR A 347 11.08 14.12 30.14
C THR A 347 12.14 13.34 29.36
N TYR A 348 12.51 13.81 28.17
CA TYR A 348 13.54 13.18 27.35
C TYR A 348 14.89 13.12 28.06
N GLU A 349 15.36 14.23 28.63
CA GLU A 349 16.62 14.28 29.36
C GLU A 349 16.60 13.39 30.60
N ARG A 350 15.45 13.32 31.30
CA ARG A 350 15.27 12.46 32.47
C ARG A 350 15.52 10.99 32.15
N TYR A 351 15.02 10.52 31.00
CA TYR A 351 15.09 9.10 30.62
C TYR A 351 16.16 8.78 29.57
N LEU A 352 17.00 9.76 29.20
CA LEU A 352 18.02 9.62 28.16
C LEU A 352 18.99 8.46 28.42
N ALA A 353 19.27 8.14 29.70
CA ALA A 353 20.18 7.06 30.09
C ALA A 353 19.68 5.65 29.72
N TRP A 354 18.38 5.50 29.48
CA TRP A 354 17.76 4.23 29.07
C TRP A 354 17.46 4.17 27.57
N GLY A 355 17.77 5.23 26.82
CA GLY A 355 17.49 5.29 25.40
C GLY A 355 18.48 4.51 24.53
N GLU A 356 18.07 4.25 23.29
CA GLU A 356 18.85 3.53 22.29
C GLU A 356 19.32 4.44 21.14
N PRO A 357 20.50 4.18 20.53
CA PRO A 357 20.97 4.95 19.39
C PRO A 357 20.04 4.89 18.16
N ILE A 358 19.81 6.04 17.53
CA ILE A 358 18.95 6.14 16.34
C ILE A 358 19.74 5.86 15.06
N ALA A 359 19.16 5.05 14.17
CA ALA A 359 19.72 4.80 12.85
C ALA A 359 19.77 6.09 11.98
N ALA A 360 20.82 6.23 11.17
CA ALA A 360 21.03 7.43 10.33
C ALA A 360 19.86 7.75 9.38
N LYS A 361 19.18 6.73 8.85
CA LYS A 361 18.00 6.89 7.99
C LYS A 361 16.85 7.56 8.74
N THR A 362 16.61 7.16 9.99
CA THR A 362 15.55 7.72 10.84
C THR A 362 15.85 9.18 11.22
N LEU A 363 17.12 9.51 11.53
CA LEU A 363 17.53 10.90 11.75
C LEU A 363 17.28 11.80 10.53
N GLN A 364 17.52 11.28 9.31
CA GLN A 364 17.25 12.05 8.10
C GLN A 364 15.76 12.35 7.92
N LYS A 365 14.88 11.40 8.29
CA LYS A 365 13.43 11.61 8.27
C LYS A 365 13.01 12.64 9.33
N LEU A 366 13.48 12.46 10.56
CA LEU A 366 13.19 13.35 11.69
C LEU A 366 13.60 14.80 11.39
N LYS A 367 14.72 15.01 10.70
CA LYS A 367 15.16 16.34 10.22
C LYS A 367 14.15 17.05 9.32
N ASN A 368 13.35 16.30 8.56
CA ASN A 368 12.34 16.85 7.66
C ASN A 368 10.97 17.00 8.34
N THR A 369 10.80 16.48 9.55
CA THR A 369 9.59 16.58 10.35
C THR A 369 9.55 17.94 11.06
N LYS A 370 8.41 18.62 10.96
CA LYS A 370 8.17 19.90 11.64
C LYS A 370 6.82 19.87 12.32
N ILE A 371 6.84 19.73 13.64
CA ILE A 371 5.64 19.71 14.48
C ILE A 371 5.83 20.76 15.56
N PRO A 372 5.12 21.90 15.50
CA PRO A 372 5.34 23.02 16.40
C PRO A 372 5.31 22.64 17.89
N GLU A 373 4.39 21.76 18.30
CA GLU A 373 4.26 21.33 19.70
C GLU A 373 5.38 20.40 20.18
N LEU A 374 6.11 19.76 19.26
CA LEU A 374 7.17 18.80 19.55
C LEU A 374 8.54 19.26 19.05
N GLN A 375 8.68 20.49 18.55
CA GLN A 375 9.90 20.91 17.86
C GLN A 375 11.12 20.86 18.77
N ASP A 376 11.00 21.29 20.03
CA ASP A 376 12.10 21.25 20.99
C ASP A 376 12.53 19.80 21.28
N LEU A 377 11.58 18.86 21.38
CA LEU A 377 11.87 17.43 21.54
C LEU A 377 12.57 16.87 20.29
N ILE A 378 12.06 17.19 19.09
CA ILE A 378 12.64 16.77 17.81
C ILE A 378 14.10 17.22 17.72
N ASP A 379 14.38 18.48 18.08
CA ASP A 379 15.72 19.05 18.04
C ASP A 379 16.64 18.36 19.06
N ALA A 380 16.15 18.08 20.28
CA ALA A 380 16.88 17.34 21.30
C ALA A 380 17.22 15.90 20.85
N ILE A 381 16.27 15.18 20.27
CA ILE A 381 16.48 13.83 19.72
C ILE A 381 17.52 13.87 18.58
N MET A 382 17.47 14.89 17.71
CA MET A 382 18.43 15.07 16.63
C MET A 382 19.84 15.38 17.12
N GLU A 383 19.97 16.14 18.21
CA GLU A 383 21.25 16.46 18.84
C GLU A 383 21.88 15.23 19.49
N LYS A 384 21.13 14.54 20.36
CA LYS A 384 21.64 13.41 21.15
C LYS A 384 21.68 12.10 20.35
N ARG A 385 20.85 11.97 19.31
CA ARG A 385 20.72 10.79 18.45
C ARG A 385 20.31 9.53 19.20
N VAL A 386 19.48 9.70 20.22
CA VAL A 386 18.98 8.64 21.10
C VAL A 386 17.45 8.67 21.09
N ALA A 387 16.81 7.53 20.88
CA ALA A 387 15.37 7.33 21.03
C ALA A 387 15.10 6.78 22.43
N VAL A 388 14.01 7.20 23.06
CA VAL A 388 13.61 6.69 24.37
C VAL A 388 12.21 6.08 24.30
N GLU A 389 12.09 4.81 24.65
CA GLU A 389 10.82 4.09 24.72
C GLU A 389 10.00 4.53 25.96
N GLN A 390 8.68 4.59 25.83
CA GLN A 390 7.75 5.03 26.86
C GLN A 390 7.77 4.13 28.11
N GLU A 391 8.14 2.85 27.98
CA GLU A 391 8.20 1.88 29.09
C GLU A 391 9.16 2.32 30.19
N CYS A 392 10.21 3.08 29.84
CA CYS A 392 11.16 3.63 30.80
C CYS A 392 10.51 4.58 31.81
N PHE A 393 9.32 5.13 31.51
CA PHE A 393 8.61 6.05 32.42
C PHE A 393 8.06 5.35 33.67
N LEU A 394 8.11 4.01 33.69
CA LEU A 394 7.68 3.19 34.81
C LEU A 394 8.85 2.77 35.73
N MET A 395 10.09 3.16 35.42
CA MET A 395 11.30 2.76 36.15
C MET A 395 11.64 3.63 37.36
#